data_AF-A0A1D8IMU4-F1
#
_entry.id   AF-A0A1D8IMU4-F1
#
_cell.length_a   1.000
_cell.length_b   1.000
_cell.length_c   1.000
_cell.angle_alpha   90.00
_cell.angle_beta   90.00
_cell.angle_gamma   90.00
#
_symmetry.space_group_name_H-M   'P 1'
#
loop_
_entity.id
_entity.type
_entity.pdbx_description
1 polymer ?
#
loop_
_entity_poly.entity_id
_entity_poly.type
_entity_poly.pdbx_seq_one_letter_code
_entity_poly.pdbx_strand_id
1 'polypeptide(L)'
;MYRKHYAPWFGNLATMTACLFAGTLMLAEWSLGNTSEMTPVYGGALLLVAWYAYRQYVRRAYGKVVERRAQRALKRAAAHTHWQARFNVPCASGGDIDALLIGADGRRVSVEIKSWSGLRVARGQLVKLNGKPPFGDPIGQALREGQSTGAWPLLWLPAAGRRGRFTYRGVMIVMGDASYLMQVLGRY
;
A
#
# COMPACT_ATOMS: atom_id res chain seq x y z
N MET A 1 2.59 -10.57 -21.92
CA MET A 1 3.26 -10.42 -20.60
C MET A 1 3.06 -8.97 -20.14
N TYR A 2 2.16 -8.71 -19.19
CA TYR A 2 1.95 -7.35 -18.66
C TYR A 2 3.11 -6.99 -17.73
N ARG A 3 3.91 -5.98 -18.10
CA ARG A 3 4.95 -5.42 -17.24
C ARG A 3 4.35 -4.25 -16.48
N LYS A 4 3.99 -4.47 -15.21
CA LYS A 4 3.63 -3.41 -14.25
C LYS A 4 4.71 -2.32 -14.33
N HIS A 5 4.35 -1.07 -14.63
CA HIS A 5 5.32 0.03 -14.57
C HIS A 5 5.83 0.14 -13.14
N TYR A 6 7.08 -0.27 -12.96
CA TYR A 6 7.56 -0.77 -11.68
C TYR A 6 7.94 0.32 -10.68
N ALA A 7 7.78 1.60 -11.06
CA ALA A 7 8.25 2.75 -10.30
C ALA A 7 7.25 3.93 -10.29
N PRO A 8 6.02 3.77 -9.73
CA PRO A 8 5.09 4.89 -9.52
C PRO A 8 5.64 5.96 -8.53
N TRP A 9 6.78 5.69 -7.91
CA TRP A 9 7.54 6.66 -7.09
C TRP A 9 8.58 7.43 -7.89
N PHE A 10 8.86 7.07 -9.15
CA PHE A 10 9.83 7.79 -9.98
C PHE A 10 9.43 9.25 -10.18
N GLY A 11 8.13 9.51 -10.41
CA GLY A 11 7.61 10.88 -10.46
C GLY A 11 7.91 11.67 -9.19
N ASN A 12 7.64 11.09 -8.00
CA ASN A 12 7.97 11.76 -6.73
C ASN A 12 9.47 12.00 -6.57
N LEU A 13 10.31 11.05 -7.00
CA LEU A 13 11.76 11.18 -6.93
C LEU A 13 12.26 12.27 -7.88
N ALA A 14 11.74 12.33 -9.10
CA ALA A 14 12.06 13.37 -10.08
C ALA A 14 11.64 14.75 -9.58
N THR A 15 10.40 14.90 -9.07
CA THR A 15 9.93 16.15 -8.45
C THR A 15 10.80 16.55 -7.27
N MET A 16 11.13 15.61 -6.39
CA MET A 16 12.01 15.86 -5.25
C MET A 16 13.37 16.40 -5.72
N THR A 17 14.04 15.72 -6.65
CA THR A 17 15.36 16.11 -7.15
C THR A 17 15.31 17.46 -7.85
N ALA A 18 14.34 17.69 -8.73
CA ALA A 18 14.19 18.93 -9.47
C ALA A 18 13.94 20.13 -8.55
N CYS A 19 12.97 20.01 -7.63
CA CYS A 19 12.64 21.08 -6.69
C CYS A 19 13.75 21.32 -5.66
N LEU A 20 14.45 20.27 -5.21
CA LEU A 20 15.60 20.42 -4.32
C LEU A 20 16.70 21.21 -5.01
N PHE A 21 17.10 20.80 -6.22
CA PHE A 21 18.16 21.47 -6.99
C PHE A 21 17.81 22.93 -7.29
N ALA A 22 16.62 23.19 -7.85
CA ALA A 22 16.17 24.54 -8.17
C ALA A 22 16.05 25.42 -6.91
N GLY A 23 15.47 24.89 -5.82
CA GLY A 23 15.36 25.61 -4.56
C GLY A 23 16.71 25.97 -3.95
N THR A 24 17.67 25.02 -3.95
CA THR A 24 19.04 25.28 -3.47
C THR A 24 19.78 26.29 -4.34
N LEU A 25 19.62 26.23 -5.66
CA LEU A 25 20.26 27.15 -6.59
C LEU A 25 19.75 28.58 -6.39
N MET A 26 18.42 28.76 -6.30
CA MET A 26 17.82 30.08 -6.05
C MET A 26 18.29 30.70 -4.73
N LEU A 27 18.39 29.90 -3.66
CA LEU A 27 18.88 30.37 -2.37
C LEU A 27 20.38 30.74 -2.41
N ALA A 28 21.18 30.00 -3.19
CA ALA A 28 22.58 30.31 -3.40
C ALA A 28 22.77 31.60 -4.24
N GLU A 29 21.97 31.80 -5.29
CA GLU A 29 22.02 33.03 -6.08
C GLU A 29 21.59 34.26 -5.27
N TRP A 30 20.59 34.10 -4.40
CA TRP A 30 20.18 35.15 -3.46
C TRP A 30 21.27 35.47 -2.44
N SER A 31 21.94 34.48 -1.87
CA SER A 31 23.03 34.73 -0.90
C SER A 31 24.26 35.40 -1.52
N LEU A 32 24.44 35.24 -2.84
CA LEU A 32 25.46 35.94 -3.63
C LEU A 32 25.04 37.36 -4.04
N GLY A 33 23.83 37.82 -3.69
CA GLY A 33 23.34 39.16 -4.00
C GLY A 33 22.89 39.36 -5.45
N ASN A 34 22.71 38.28 -6.22
CA ASN A 34 22.45 38.34 -7.66
C ASN A 34 20.96 38.46 -8.02
N THR A 35 20.04 38.49 -7.04
CA THR A 35 18.61 38.32 -7.31
C THR A 35 17.70 39.13 -6.37
N SER A 36 16.40 39.15 -6.70
CA SER A 36 15.35 39.87 -5.97
C SER A 36 15.12 39.38 -4.53
N GLU A 37 14.50 40.21 -3.70
CA GLU A 37 14.06 39.85 -2.33
C GLU A 37 13.03 38.70 -2.28
N MET A 38 12.34 38.41 -3.38
CA MET A 38 11.37 37.32 -3.47
C MET A 38 12.00 35.95 -3.76
N THR A 39 13.24 35.92 -4.24
CA THR A 39 13.98 34.69 -4.53
C THR A 39 14.01 33.69 -3.36
N PRO A 40 14.28 34.10 -2.10
CA PRO A 40 14.25 33.16 -0.97
C PRO A 40 12.87 32.58 -0.68
N VAL A 41 11.79 33.31 -0.97
CA VAL A 41 10.42 32.79 -0.81
C VAL A 41 10.16 31.66 -1.80
N TYR A 42 10.49 31.86 -3.07
CA TYR A 42 10.35 30.81 -4.10
C TYR A 42 11.28 29.62 -3.86
N GLY A 43 12.53 29.88 -3.49
CA GLY A 43 13.49 28.83 -3.11
C GLY A 43 12.98 27.99 -1.95
N GLY A 44 12.49 28.64 -0.88
CA GLY A 44 11.87 27.96 0.26
C GLY A 44 10.63 27.14 -0.11
N ALA A 45 9.75 27.68 -0.97
CA ALA A 45 8.58 26.95 -1.45
C ALA A 45 8.96 25.67 -2.23
N LEU A 46 9.97 25.74 -3.10
CA LEU A 46 10.48 24.56 -3.82
C LEU A 46 11.06 23.51 -2.87
N LEU A 47 11.79 23.93 -1.84
CA LEU A 47 12.29 23.00 -0.81
C LEU A 47 11.15 22.30 -0.04
N LEU A 48 10.05 23.01 0.26
CA LEU A 48 8.87 22.41 0.88
C LEU A 48 8.19 21.39 -0.04
N VAL A 49 8.09 21.66 -1.33
CA VAL A 49 7.60 20.70 -2.34
C VAL A 49 8.51 19.47 -2.41
N ALA A 50 9.83 19.67 -2.44
CA ALA A 50 10.81 18.59 -2.44
C ALA A 50 10.67 17.70 -1.19
N TRP A 51 10.53 18.32 -0.01
CA TRP A 51 10.29 17.62 1.25
C TRP A 51 9.01 16.79 1.22
N TYR A 52 7.91 17.37 0.74
CA TYR A 52 6.65 16.64 0.60
C TYR A 52 6.78 15.44 -0.35
N ALA A 53 7.42 15.63 -1.51
CA ALA A 53 7.68 14.58 -2.48
C ALA A 53 8.56 13.45 -1.90
N TYR A 54 9.61 13.80 -1.15
CA TYR A 54 10.45 12.85 -0.41
C TYR A 54 9.63 12.00 0.57
N ARG A 55 8.78 12.63 1.39
CA ARG A 55 7.93 11.89 2.35
C ARG A 55 6.99 10.91 1.65
N GLN A 56 6.43 11.31 0.50
CA GLN A 56 5.58 10.43 -0.32
C GLN A 56 6.38 9.27 -0.92
N TYR A 57 7.60 9.52 -1.39
CA TYR A 57 8.54 8.51 -1.89
C TYR A 57 8.84 7.47 -0.79
N VAL A 58 9.31 7.90 0.38
CA VAL A 58 9.66 7.01 1.50
C VAL A 58 8.48 6.12 1.88
N ARG A 59 7.27 6.70 1.97
CA ARG A 59 6.04 5.96 2.28
C ARG A 59 5.74 4.86 1.25
N ARG A 60 5.84 5.17 -0.04
CA ARG A 60 5.59 4.20 -1.13
C ARG A 60 6.67 3.12 -1.18
N ALA A 61 7.94 3.49 -1.01
CA ALA A 61 9.06 2.56 -0.96
C ALA A 61 8.90 1.56 0.20
N TYR A 62 8.59 2.06 1.41
CA TYR A 62 8.31 1.22 2.56
C TYR A 62 7.12 0.27 2.31
N GLY A 63 6.02 0.79 1.75
CA GLY A 63 4.86 -0.02 1.38
C GLY A 63 5.23 -1.21 0.49
N LYS A 64 6.04 -0.99 -0.54
CA LYS A 64 6.47 -2.05 -1.45
C LYS A 64 7.41 -3.07 -0.81
N VAL A 65 8.26 -2.65 0.13
CA VAL A 65 9.10 -3.57 0.90
C VAL A 65 8.22 -4.49 1.75
N VAL A 66 7.22 -3.93 2.43
CA VAL A 66 6.26 -4.71 3.23
C VAL A 66 5.46 -5.67 2.36
N GLU A 67 4.92 -5.20 1.23
CA GLU A 67 4.17 -6.02 0.28
C GLU A 67 4.99 -7.22 -0.21
N ARG A 68 6.22 -7.00 -0.68
CA ARG A 68 7.11 -8.09 -1.13
C ARG A 68 7.43 -9.08 -0.02
N ARG A 69 7.68 -8.60 1.20
CA ARG A 69 7.94 -9.46 2.36
C ARG A 69 6.70 -10.29 2.68
N ALA A 70 5.52 -9.68 2.63
CA ALA A 70 4.24 -10.33 2.87
C ALA A 70 3.94 -11.41 1.81
N GLN A 71 4.13 -11.10 0.52
CA GLN A 71 3.97 -12.08 -0.57
C GLN A 71 4.91 -13.28 -0.39
N ARG A 72 6.18 -13.06 -0.05
CA ARG A 72 7.13 -14.15 0.23
C ARG A 72 6.70 -15.00 1.43
N ALA A 73 6.26 -14.36 2.52
CA ALA A 73 5.79 -15.06 3.71
C ALA A 73 4.51 -15.86 3.42
N LEU A 74 3.57 -15.26 2.68
CA LEU A 74 2.33 -15.90 2.26
C LEU A 74 2.59 -17.10 1.36
N LYS A 75 3.52 -16.99 0.40
CA LYS A 75 3.91 -18.11 -0.46
C LYS A 75 4.40 -19.31 0.37
N ARG A 76 5.26 -19.06 1.37
CA ARG A 76 5.77 -20.12 2.26
C ARG A 76 4.66 -20.71 3.12
N ALA A 77 3.85 -19.86 3.76
CA ALA A 77 2.75 -20.32 4.60
C ALA A 77 1.72 -21.15 3.81
N ALA A 78 1.35 -20.69 2.60
CA ALA A 78 0.44 -21.40 1.72
C ALA A 78 0.99 -22.76 1.27
N ALA A 79 2.29 -22.88 1.04
CA ALA A 79 2.93 -24.15 0.65
C ALA A 79 2.81 -25.26 1.72
N HIS A 80 2.58 -24.90 2.98
CA HIS A 80 2.32 -25.85 4.08
C HIS A 80 0.82 -26.13 4.27
N THR A 81 -0.01 -25.77 3.30
CA THR A 81 -1.47 -25.92 3.34
C THR A 81 -1.99 -26.38 1.97
N HIS A 82 -3.30 -26.58 1.86
CA HIS A 82 -3.97 -26.92 0.60
C HIS A 82 -4.32 -25.68 -0.27
N TRP A 83 -3.64 -24.56 -0.07
CA TRP A 83 -3.87 -23.32 -0.81
C TRP A 83 -2.75 -23.02 -1.81
N GLN A 84 -3.11 -22.72 -3.05
CA GLN A 84 -2.21 -22.16 -4.04
C GLN A 84 -2.26 -20.63 -3.98
N ALA A 85 -1.08 -19.98 -3.91
CA ALA A 85 -0.97 -18.52 -3.97
C ALA A 85 -0.45 -18.05 -5.34
N ARG A 86 -1.23 -17.18 -6.02
CA ARG A 86 -0.82 -16.44 -7.23
C ARG A 86 -0.69 -14.96 -6.87
N PHE A 87 0.30 -14.26 -7.41
CA PHE A 87 0.60 -12.87 -7.04
C PHE A 87 0.50 -11.95 -8.25
N ASN A 88 0.17 -10.67 -8.02
CA ASN A 88 0.02 -9.66 -9.05
C ASN A 88 -0.92 -10.12 -10.17
N VAL A 89 -2.12 -10.58 -9.80
CA VAL A 89 -3.11 -11.09 -10.76
C VAL A 89 -3.81 -9.89 -11.39
N PRO A 90 -3.75 -9.71 -12.73
CA PRO A 90 -4.41 -8.58 -13.38
C PRO A 90 -5.91 -8.59 -13.12
N CYS A 91 -6.45 -7.42 -12.79
CA CYS A 91 -7.86 -7.22 -12.53
C CYS A 91 -8.54 -6.63 -13.77
N ALA A 92 -9.69 -7.17 -14.18
CA ALA A 92 -10.47 -6.63 -15.29
C ALA A 92 -10.93 -5.17 -15.03
N SER A 93 -11.12 -4.79 -13.76
CA SER A 93 -11.45 -3.41 -13.38
C SER A 93 -10.25 -2.45 -13.43
N GLY A 94 -9.09 -2.91 -13.89
CA GLY A 94 -7.81 -2.19 -13.83
C GLY A 94 -7.03 -2.48 -12.54
N GLY A 95 -5.70 -2.38 -12.64
CA GLY A 95 -4.77 -2.71 -11.55
C GLY A 95 -4.48 -4.21 -11.44
N ASP A 96 -3.78 -4.58 -10.37
CA ASP A 96 -3.46 -5.97 -10.04
C ASP A 96 -3.88 -6.28 -8.61
N ILE A 97 -4.40 -7.48 -8.38
CA ILE A 97 -4.62 -8.04 -7.04
C ILE A 97 -3.27 -8.48 -6.49
N ASP A 98 -2.94 -8.07 -5.26
CA ASP A 98 -1.66 -8.40 -4.64
C ASP A 98 -1.47 -9.92 -4.54
N ALA A 99 -2.48 -10.65 -4.06
CA ALA A 99 -2.50 -12.11 -4.10
C ALA A 99 -3.91 -12.69 -4.34
N LEU A 100 -3.98 -13.78 -5.08
CA LEU A 100 -5.15 -14.63 -5.23
C LEU A 100 -4.82 -16.01 -4.64
N LEU A 101 -5.57 -16.40 -3.62
CA LEU A 101 -5.46 -17.72 -2.99
C LEU A 101 -6.55 -18.63 -3.54
N ILE A 102 -6.18 -19.87 -3.88
CA ILE A 102 -7.09 -20.89 -4.42
C ILE A 102 -6.95 -22.15 -3.56
N GLY A 103 -8.00 -22.50 -2.84
CA GLY A 103 -8.05 -23.72 -2.03
C GLY A 103 -8.28 -24.96 -2.89
N ALA A 104 -7.88 -26.13 -2.40
CA ALA A 104 -8.11 -27.41 -3.07
C ALA A 104 -9.60 -27.74 -3.28
N ASP A 105 -10.48 -27.16 -2.47
CA ASP A 105 -11.94 -27.24 -2.58
C ASP A 105 -12.55 -26.24 -3.59
N GLY A 106 -11.71 -25.51 -4.34
CA GLY A 106 -12.15 -24.54 -5.32
C GLY A 106 -12.50 -23.17 -4.74
N ARG A 107 -12.42 -22.96 -3.42
CA ARG A 107 -12.62 -21.63 -2.83
C ARG A 107 -11.52 -20.68 -3.26
N ARG A 108 -11.91 -19.44 -3.54
CA ARG A 108 -11.00 -18.40 -4.02
C ARG A 108 -11.07 -17.19 -3.10
N VAL A 109 -9.92 -16.63 -2.76
CA VAL A 109 -9.82 -15.43 -1.92
C VAL A 109 -8.89 -14.43 -2.61
N SER A 110 -9.39 -13.24 -2.93
CA SER A 110 -8.57 -12.11 -3.35
C SER A 110 -8.05 -11.40 -2.12
N VAL A 111 -6.75 -11.17 -2.06
CA VAL A 111 -6.05 -10.61 -0.91
C VAL A 111 -5.38 -9.33 -1.33
N GLU A 112 -5.87 -8.22 -0.79
CA GLU A 112 -5.22 -6.91 -0.86
C GLU A 112 -4.30 -6.73 0.36
N ILE A 113 -3.03 -6.35 0.15
CA ILE A 113 -2.03 -6.26 1.21
C ILE A 113 -1.77 -4.79 1.55
N LYS A 114 -1.97 -4.39 2.81
CA LYS A 114 -1.62 -3.03 3.26
C LYS A 114 -0.61 -3.06 4.41
N SER A 115 0.34 -2.13 4.38
CA SER A 115 1.39 -1.97 5.40
C SER A 115 0.93 -1.27 6.68
N TRP A 116 -0.37 -1.25 6.98
CA TRP A 116 -0.90 -0.58 8.16
C TRP A 116 -0.69 -1.43 9.42
N SER A 117 -0.50 -0.75 10.57
CA SER A 117 -0.34 -1.40 11.88
C SER A 117 -1.62 -2.02 12.43
N GLY A 118 -2.75 -1.84 11.75
CA GLY A 118 -4.04 -2.41 12.08
C GLY A 118 -5.20 -1.49 11.72
N LEU A 119 -6.40 -2.05 11.74
CA LEU A 119 -7.66 -1.36 11.54
C LEU A 119 -8.63 -1.74 12.66
N ARG A 120 -9.60 -0.85 12.91
CA ARG A 120 -10.73 -1.09 13.79
C ARG A 120 -11.96 -0.35 13.28
N VAL A 121 -13.13 -0.74 13.77
CA VAL A 121 -14.35 0.04 13.57
C VAL A 121 -14.52 0.98 14.75
N ALA A 122 -14.62 2.28 14.47
CA ALA A 122 -14.92 3.31 15.46
C ALA A 122 -16.08 4.15 14.96
N ARG A 123 -17.16 4.26 15.75
CA ARG A 123 -18.38 5.00 15.38
C ARG A 123 -18.93 4.58 14.00
N GLY A 124 -18.95 3.28 13.74
CA GLY A 124 -19.41 2.71 12.46
C GLY A 124 -18.46 2.91 11.26
N GLN A 125 -17.31 3.56 11.45
CA GLN A 125 -16.34 3.84 10.40
C GLN A 125 -15.08 2.99 10.56
N LEU A 126 -14.50 2.60 9.43
CA LEU A 126 -13.21 1.92 9.40
C LEU A 126 -12.08 2.95 9.60
N VAL A 127 -11.30 2.78 10.66
CA VAL A 127 -10.18 3.66 11.00
C VAL A 127 -8.94 2.84 11.31
N LYS A 128 -7.76 3.46 11.15
CA LYS A 128 -6.50 2.91 11.66
C LYS A 128 -6.48 2.91 13.17
N LEU A 129 -5.57 2.15 13.77
CA LEU A 129 -5.44 2.10 15.24
C LEU A 129 -5.19 3.48 15.88
N ASN A 130 -4.52 4.39 15.18
CA ASN A 130 -4.31 5.78 15.61
C ASN A 130 -5.52 6.72 15.38
N GLY A 131 -6.69 6.17 15.02
CA GLY A 131 -7.93 6.93 14.80
C GLY A 131 -8.02 7.64 13.44
N LYS A 132 -6.94 7.69 12.66
CA LYS A 132 -6.98 8.32 11.33
C LYS A 132 -7.70 7.42 10.31
N PRO A 133 -8.37 7.99 9.30
CA PRO A 133 -8.97 7.20 8.24
C PRO A 133 -7.90 6.42 7.44
N PRO A 134 -8.27 5.27 6.84
CA PRO A 134 -7.47 4.65 5.79
C PRO A 134 -7.25 5.63 4.63
N PHE A 135 -6.14 5.48 3.93
CA PHE A 135 -5.90 6.28 2.73
C PHE A 135 -6.64 5.65 1.56
N GLY A 136 -7.43 6.44 0.83
CA GLY A 136 -8.30 5.95 -0.24
C GLY A 136 -9.46 5.12 0.28
N ASP A 137 -10.10 4.36 -0.61
CA ASP A 137 -11.17 3.41 -0.27
C ASP A 137 -10.66 1.96 -0.39
N PRO A 138 -10.05 1.40 0.67
CA PRO A 138 -9.52 0.03 0.63
C PRO A 138 -10.62 -1.02 0.54
N ILE A 139 -11.83 -0.70 1.01
CA ILE A 139 -12.95 -1.64 1.03
C ILE A 139 -13.53 -1.75 -0.38
N GLY A 140 -13.80 -0.62 -1.03
CA GLY A 140 -14.22 -0.62 -2.44
C GLY A 140 -13.17 -1.25 -3.35
N GLN A 141 -11.88 -1.05 -3.08
CA GLN A 141 -10.81 -1.74 -3.81
C GLN A 141 -10.90 -3.26 -3.67
N ALA A 142 -10.89 -3.79 -2.44
CA ALA A 142 -10.96 -5.23 -2.20
C ALA A 142 -12.24 -5.85 -2.77
N LEU A 143 -13.39 -5.17 -2.66
CA LEU A 143 -14.65 -5.62 -3.25
C LEU A 143 -14.56 -5.75 -4.77
N ARG A 144 -14.02 -4.74 -5.47
CA ARG A 144 -13.83 -4.79 -6.93
C ARG A 144 -12.91 -5.93 -7.36
N GLU A 145 -11.84 -6.17 -6.62
CA GLU A 145 -10.89 -7.26 -6.88
C GLU A 145 -11.49 -8.65 -6.62
N GLY A 146 -12.30 -8.79 -5.58
CA GLY A 146 -13.07 -10.01 -5.34
C GLY A 146 -14.08 -10.27 -6.46
N GLN A 147 -14.85 -9.25 -6.84
CA GLN A 147 -15.82 -9.33 -7.94
C GLN A 147 -15.18 -9.71 -9.27
N SER A 148 -14.06 -9.08 -9.62
CA SER A 148 -13.37 -9.33 -10.90
C SER A 148 -12.80 -10.75 -11.03
N THR A 149 -12.56 -11.43 -9.91
CA THR A 149 -12.00 -12.77 -9.90
C THR A 149 -12.96 -13.84 -9.42
N GLY A 150 -14.20 -13.49 -9.06
CA GLY A 150 -15.14 -14.41 -8.41
C GLY A 150 -14.58 -14.97 -7.10
N ALA A 151 -13.82 -14.16 -6.37
CA ALA A 151 -13.14 -14.56 -5.14
C ALA A 151 -13.68 -13.77 -3.95
N TRP A 152 -13.57 -14.35 -2.76
CA TRP A 152 -13.89 -13.64 -1.52
C TRP A 152 -12.90 -12.48 -1.31
N PRO A 153 -13.37 -11.24 -1.08
CA PRO A 153 -12.50 -10.09 -0.86
C PRO A 153 -11.92 -10.05 0.57
N LEU A 154 -10.59 -10.04 0.66
CA LEU A 154 -9.85 -10.01 1.91
C LEU A 154 -8.83 -8.87 1.92
N LEU A 155 -8.78 -8.12 3.02
CA LEU A 155 -7.77 -7.11 3.29
C LEU A 155 -6.82 -7.61 4.38
N TRP A 156 -5.55 -7.82 4.03
CA TRP A 156 -4.55 -8.36 4.94
C TRP A 156 -3.56 -7.29 5.40
N LEU A 157 -3.34 -7.22 6.71
CA LEU A 157 -2.45 -6.29 7.40
C LEU A 157 -1.29 -7.05 8.06
N PRO A 158 -0.25 -7.43 7.29
CA PRO A 158 0.88 -8.23 7.79
C PRO A 158 1.77 -7.48 8.79
N ALA A 159 1.71 -6.14 8.79
CA ALA A 159 2.48 -5.30 9.69
C ALA A 159 1.75 -5.00 11.02
N ALA A 160 0.58 -5.62 11.25
CA ALA A 160 -0.17 -5.38 12.46
C ALA A 160 0.53 -5.98 13.69
N GLY A 161 0.65 -5.17 14.75
CA GLY A 161 1.31 -5.60 15.99
C GLY A 161 0.50 -6.59 16.83
N ARG A 162 -0.75 -6.86 16.45
CA ARG A 162 -1.64 -7.81 17.12
C ARG A 162 -2.39 -8.64 16.08
N ARG A 163 -2.61 -9.92 16.40
CA ARG A 163 -3.47 -10.80 15.61
C ARG A 163 -4.93 -10.47 15.84
N GLY A 164 -5.74 -10.49 14.79
CA GLY A 164 -7.18 -10.29 14.88
C GLY A 164 -7.86 -10.35 13.52
N ARG A 165 -9.15 -10.59 13.51
CA ARG A 165 -9.96 -10.57 12.28
C ARG A 165 -11.33 -10.00 12.55
N PHE A 166 -11.92 -9.36 11.55
CA PHE A 166 -13.31 -8.93 11.55
C PHE A 166 -13.80 -8.71 10.12
N THR A 167 -15.11 -8.73 9.92
CA THR A 167 -15.71 -8.42 8.62
C THR A 167 -16.23 -6.99 8.66
N TYR A 168 -15.98 -6.23 7.60
CA TYR A 168 -16.53 -4.88 7.44
C TYR A 168 -17.03 -4.71 6.02
N ARG A 169 -18.34 -4.45 5.86
CA ARG A 169 -19.01 -4.24 4.57
C ARG A 169 -18.68 -5.33 3.54
N GLY A 170 -18.74 -6.61 3.94
CA GLY A 170 -18.48 -7.75 3.07
C GLY A 170 -17.00 -8.10 2.84
N VAL A 171 -16.06 -7.28 3.29
CA VAL A 171 -14.62 -7.57 3.20
C VAL A 171 -14.12 -8.17 4.51
N MET A 172 -13.40 -9.28 4.43
CA MET A 172 -12.72 -9.84 5.61
C MET A 172 -11.42 -9.08 5.85
N ILE A 173 -11.25 -8.54 7.03
CA ILE A 173 -10.02 -7.86 7.44
C ILE A 173 -9.25 -8.81 8.36
N VAL A 174 -8.00 -9.10 8.01
CA VAL A 174 -7.11 -9.95 8.80
C VAL A 174 -5.86 -9.17 9.20
N MET A 175 -5.60 -9.12 10.49
CA MET A 175 -4.43 -8.51 11.11
C MET A 175 -3.53 -9.61 11.64
N GLY A 176 -2.24 -9.60 11.28
CA GLY A 176 -1.25 -10.56 11.76
C GLY A 176 -0.42 -11.17 10.63
N ASP A 177 0.47 -12.07 10.99
CA ASP A 177 1.39 -12.73 10.05
C ASP A 177 0.69 -13.69 9.07
N ALA A 178 1.47 -14.24 8.13
CA ALA A 178 0.98 -15.12 7.08
C ALA A 178 0.41 -16.44 7.63
N SER A 179 1.01 -16.98 8.69
CA SER A 179 0.55 -18.20 9.34
C SER A 179 -0.83 -18.00 9.97
N TYR A 180 -1.04 -16.85 10.62
CA TYR A 180 -2.36 -16.49 11.15
C TYR A 180 -3.39 -16.31 10.03
N LEU A 181 -3.04 -15.67 8.92
CA LEU A 181 -3.93 -15.58 7.75
C LEU A 181 -4.35 -16.98 7.27
N MET A 182 -3.40 -17.91 7.09
CA MET A 182 -3.72 -19.27 6.67
C MET A 182 -4.59 -20.03 7.69
N GLN A 183 -4.35 -19.81 8.99
CA GLN A 183 -5.21 -20.38 10.04
C GLN A 183 -6.65 -19.86 9.96
N VAL A 184 -6.83 -18.57 9.66
CA VAL A 184 -8.16 -17.98 9.47
C VAL A 184 -8.85 -18.59 8.26
N LEU A 185 -8.13 -18.77 7.15
CA LEU A 185 -8.66 -19.36 5.92
C LEU A 185 -8.99 -20.85 6.03
N GLY A 186 -8.27 -21.60 6.86
CA GLY A 186 -8.58 -23.02 7.11
C GLY A 186 -9.85 -23.27 7.93
N ARG A 187 -10.40 -22.23 8.57
CA ARG A 187 -11.66 -22.29 9.34
C ARG A 187 -12.83 -21.63 8.60
N TYR A 188 -12.51 -20.83 7.60
CA TYR A 188 -13.47 -20.35 6.64
C TYR A 188 -13.84 -21.49 5.72
#